data_AF-G3N7U7-F1
#
_entry.id   AF-G3N7U7-F1
#
_cell.length_a   1.000
_cell.length_b   1.000
_cell.length_c   1.000
_cell.angle_alpha   90.00
_cell.angle_beta   90.00
_cell.angle_gamma   90.00
#
_symmetry.space_group_name_H-M   'P 1'
#
loop_
_entity.id
_entity.type
_entity.pdbx_description
1 polymer ?
#
loop_
_entity_poly.entity_id
_entity_poly.type
_entity_poly.pdbx_seq_one_letter_code
_entity_poly.pdbx_strand_id
1 'polypeptide(L)'
;MSGLEMTNAQIFQQVALLRWLSSQTDEDRMILATVTGVQVGRELLNRFTGQDKVDAYKNECILNISEFLRQNPRASQADINAEVEKRVLVFASRVKALESAPIF
;
A
#
# COMPACT_ATOMS: atom_id res chain seq x y z
N MET A 1 -6.01 -8.87 -20.79
CA MET A 1 -5.32 -9.63 -19.73
C MET A 1 -4.07 -8.86 -19.35
N SER A 2 -4.12 -8.03 -18.31
CA SER A 2 -2.94 -7.36 -17.78
C SER A 2 -2.11 -8.40 -17.05
N GLY A 3 -0.90 -8.69 -17.53
CA GLY A 3 0.06 -9.50 -16.77
C GLY A 3 0.27 -8.83 -15.43
N LEU A 4 -0.04 -9.53 -14.34
CA LEU A 4 0.28 -9.09 -13.00
C LEU A 4 1.81 -8.99 -12.92
N GLU A 5 2.33 -7.76 -13.02
CA GLU A 5 3.74 -7.50 -12.75
C GLU A 5 4.04 -7.97 -11.33
N MET A 6 4.98 -8.89 -11.19
CA MET A 6 5.37 -9.41 -9.89
C MET A 6 6.08 -8.29 -9.12
N THR A 7 5.73 -8.14 -7.85
CA THR A 7 6.42 -7.20 -6.97
C THR A 7 7.88 -7.62 -6.77
N ASN A 8 8.77 -6.66 -6.52
CA ASN A 8 10.18 -6.94 -6.26
C ASN A 8 10.37 -7.98 -5.13
N ALA A 9 9.53 -7.94 -4.09
CA ALA A 9 9.56 -8.92 -3.00
C ALA A 9 9.25 -10.35 -3.48
N GLN A 10 8.23 -10.51 -4.34
CA GLN A 10 7.90 -11.81 -4.95
C GLN A 10 9.03 -12.33 -5.85
N ILE A 11 9.69 -11.43 -6.60
CA ILE A 11 10.85 -11.79 -7.41
C ILE A 11 12.00 -12.30 -6.52
N PHE A 12 12.32 -11.59 -5.44
CA PHE A 12 13.37 -12.03 -4.49
C PHE A 12 13.05 -13.39 -3.86
N GLN A 13 11.78 -13.63 -3.51
CA GLN A 13 11.36 -14.94 -2.99
C GLN A 13 11.53 -16.05 -4.03
N GLN A 14 11.14 -15.82 -5.29
CA GLN A 14 11.32 -16.79 -6.36
C GLN A 14 12.79 -17.08 -6.67
N VAL A 15 13.64 -16.06 -6.64
CA VAL A 15 15.09 -16.22 -6.82
C VAL A 15 15.69 -17.03 -5.66
N ALA A 16 15.34 -16.71 -4.41
CA ALA A 16 15.79 -17.45 -3.24
C ALA A 16 15.32 -18.92 -3.27
N LEU A 17 14.08 -19.16 -3.71
CA LEU A 17 13.53 -20.51 -3.86
C LEU A 17 14.28 -21.30 -4.94
N LEU A 18 14.49 -20.70 -6.11
CA LEU A 18 15.23 -21.34 -7.21
C LEU A 18 16.65 -21.69 -6.80
N ARG A 19 17.32 -20.77 -6.09
CA ARG A 19 18.67 -20.99 -5.57
C ARG A 19 18.71 -22.15 -4.59
N TRP A 20 17.79 -22.19 -3.61
CA TRP A 20 17.70 -23.30 -2.67
C TRP A 20 17.39 -24.64 -3.35
N LEU A 21 16.48 -24.67 -4.33
CA LEU A 21 16.17 -25.89 -5.08
C LEU A 21 17.39 -26.41 -5.87
N SER A 22 18.25 -25.50 -6.32
CA SER A 22 19.44 -25.84 -7.11
C SER A 22 20.60 -26.34 -6.24
N SER A 23 20.81 -25.76 -5.06
CA SER A 23 21.95 -26.08 -4.20
C SER A 23 21.63 -27.05 -3.07
N GLN A 24 20.37 -27.05 -2.60
CA GLN A 24 19.85 -27.76 -1.42
C GLN A 24 20.69 -27.55 -0.14
N THR A 25 21.41 -26.43 -0.04
CA THR A 25 22.21 -26.11 1.15
C THR A 25 21.35 -25.50 2.26
N ASP A 26 21.78 -25.67 3.51
CA ASP A 26 21.12 -25.06 4.67
C ASP A 26 21.21 -23.53 4.66
N GLU A 27 22.29 -22.98 4.10
CA GLU A 27 22.46 -21.53 3.94
C GLU A 27 21.38 -20.94 3.01
N ASP A 28 21.16 -21.55 1.85
CA ASP A 28 20.16 -21.07 0.89
C ASP A 28 18.73 -21.28 1.43
N ARG A 29 18.51 -22.33 2.22
CA ARG A 29 17.25 -22.55 2.96
C ARG A 29 16.98 -21.41 3.94
N MET A 30 18.00 -20.99 4.68
CA MET A 30 17.89 -19.91 5.66
C MET A 30 17.60 -18.56 4.99
N ILE A 31 18.22 -18.28 3.83
CA ILE A 31 17.94 -17.10 3.02
C ILE A 31 16.46 -17.09 2.57
N LEU A 32 15.97 -18.22 2.02
CA LEU A 32 14.56 -18.34 1.61
C LEU A 32 13.59 -18.15 2.78
N ALA A 33 13.88 -18.76 3.93
CA ALA A 33 13.07 -18.62 5.13
C ALA A 33 13.01 -17.17 5.63
N THR A 34 14.13 -16.46 5.55
CA THR A 34 14.22 -15.05 5.95
C THR A 34 13.39 -14.16 5.04
N VAL A 35 13.55 -14.27 3.72
CA VAL A 35 12.79 -13.48 2.74
C VAL A 35 11.29 -13.73 2.89
N THR A 36 10.89 -14.99 3.02
CA THR A 36 9.49 -15.37 3.23
C THR A 36 8.96 -14.82 4.56
N GLY A 37 9.73 -14.94 5.64
CA GLY A 37 9.35 -14.45 6.97
C GLY A 37 9.15 -12.94 7.01
N VAL A 38 10.02 -12.16 6.38
CA VAL A 38 9.86 -10.70 6.26
C VAL A 38 8.60 -10.34 5.50
N GLN A 39 8.31 -11.03 4.39
CA GLN A 39 7.13 -10.75 3.57
C GLN A 39 5.83 -11.07 4.32
N VAL A 40 5.76 -12.22 4.98
CA VAL A 40 4.60 -12.59 5.80
C VAL A 40 4.45 -11.65 6.99
N GLY A 41 5.54 -11.31 7.67
CA GLY A 41 5.53 -10.36 8.80
C GLY A 41 5.03 -8.98 8.39
N ARG A 42 5.48 -8.46 7.24
CA ARG A 42 4.99 -7.20 6.69
C ARG A 42 3.50 -7.25 6.34
N GLU A 43 3.06 -8.31 5.68
CA GLU A 43 1.64 -8.48 5.31
C GLU A 43 0.75 -8.56 6.56
N LEU A 44 1.16 -9.31 7.58
CA LEU A 44 0.45 -9.37 8.85
C LEU A 44 0.43 -8.00 9.53
N LEU A 45 1.58 -7.31 9.60
CA LEU A 45 1.66 -5.97 10.18
C LEU A 45 0.71 -5.01 9.46
N ASN A 46 0.72 -4.99 8.13
CA ASN A 46 -0.17 -4.15 7.32
C ASN A 46 -1.65 -4.45 7.56
N ARG A 47 -2.02 -5.74 7.72
CA ARG A 47 -3.38 -6.15 8.06
C ARG A 47 -3.79 -5.70 9.46
N PHE A 48 -2.87 -5.79 10.42
CA PHE A 48 -3.12 -5.40 11.81
C PHE A 48 -3.18 -3.87 12.00
N THR A 49 -2.28 -3.12 11.35
CA THR A 49 -2.23 -1.66 11.46
C THR A 49 -3.22 -0.96 10.52
N GLY A 50 -3.78 -1.69 9.55
CA GLY A 50 -4.65 -1.11 8.52
C GLY A 50 -3.92 -0.14 7.59
N GLN A 51 -2.58 -0.17 7.56
CA GLN A 51 -1.76 0.81 6.85
C GLN A 51 -2.03 0.84 5.34
N ASP A 52 -2.30 -0.32 4.74
CA ASP A 52 -2.70 -0.39 3.32
C ASP A 52 -4.01 0.37 3.04
N LYS A 53 -4.96 0.37 3.99
CA LYS A 53 -6.22 1.11 3.86
C LYS A 53 -5.99 2.61 4.05
N VAL A 54 -5.09 3.01 4.95
CA VAL A 54 -4.69 4.41 5.11
C VAL A 54 -4.03 4.93 3.84
N ASP A 55 -3.10 4.17 3.26
CA ASP A 55 -2.43 4.51 2.01
C ASP A 55 -3.43 4.57 0.84
N ALA A 56 -4.41 3.65 0.80
CA ALA A 56 -5.49 3.70 -0.19
C ALA A 56 -6.33 4.98 -0.08
N TYR A 57 -6.76 5.37 1.13
CA TYR A 57 -7.51 6.61 1.35
C TYR A 57 -6.70 7.86 1.03
N LYS A 58 -5.40 7.84 1.30
CA LYS A 58 -4.49 8.93 0.94
C LYS A 58 -4.40 9.09 -0.59
N ASN A 59 -4.22 7.98 -1.31
CA ASN A 59 -4.18 7.97 -2.76
C ASN A 59 -5.51 8.46 -3.37
N GLU A 60 -6.64 8.01 -2.83
CA GLU A 60 -7.97 8.47 -3.25
C GLU A 60 -8.16 9.98 -3.02
N CYS A 61 -7.69 10.51 -1.89
CA CYS A 61 -7.72 11.94 -1.60
C CYS A 61 -6.93 12.75 -2.65
N ILE A 62 -5.69 12.33 -2.96
CA ILE A 62 -4.85 12.98 -3.97
C ILE A 62 -5.49 12.90 -5.35
N LEU A 63 -6.00 11.74 -5.75
CA LEU A 63 -6.66 11.56 -7.04
C LEU A 63 -7.88 12.47 -7.19
N ASN A 64 -8.74 12.53 -6.17
CA ASN A 64 -9.92 13.40 -6.18
C ASN A 64 -9.56 14.89 -6.31
N ILE A 65 -8.52 15.34 -5.59
CA ILE A 65 -8.03 16.72 -5.70
C ILE A 65 -7.50 16.98 -7.12
N SER A 66 -6.69 16.05 -7.65
CA SER A 66 -6.14 16.19 -9.01
C SER A 66 -7.23 16.21 -10.09
N GLU A 67 -8.30 15.42 -9.91
CA GLU A 67 -9.45 15.39 -10.79
C GLU A 67 -10.23 16.71 -10.72
N PHE A 68 -10.46 17.24 -9.51
CA PHE A 68 -11.09 18.55 -9.35
C PHE A 68 -10.32 19.66 -10.06
N LEU A 69 -8.99 19.70 -9.90
CA LEU A 69 -8.14 20.68 -10.58
C LEU A 69 -8.21 20.54 -12.10
N ARG A 70 -8.25 19.30 -12.60
CA ARG A 70 -8.38 19.01 -14.04
C ARG A 70 -9.73 19.47 -14.59
N GLN A 71 -10.81 19.27 -13.85
CA GLN A 71 -12.17 19.65 -14.26
C GLN A 71 -12.41 21.16 -14.09
N ASN A 72 -11.69 21.82 -13.19
CA ASN A 72 -11.85 23.24 -12.87
C ASN A 72 -10.53 24.02 -13.06
N PRO A 73 -10.01 24.12 -14.29
CA PRO A 73 -8.69 24.73 -14.56
C PRO A 73 -8.63 26.24 -14.27
N ARG A 74 -9.77 26.88 -14.03
CA ARG A 74 -9.89 28.30 -13.66
C ARG A 74 -10.41 28.51 -12.24
N ALA A 75 -10.45 27.46 -11.42
CA ALA A 75 -10.85 27.58 -10.02
C ALA A 75 -9.99 28.62 -9.31
N SER A 76 -10.62 29.45 -8.47
CA SER A 76 -9.87 30.39 -7.64
C SER A 76 -9.09 29.62 -6.57
N GLN A 77 -8.05 30.25 -6.01
CA GLN A 77 -7.31 29.65 -4.90
C GLN A 77 -8.22 29.34 -3.69
N ALA A 78 -9.26 30.15 -3.48
CA ALA A 78 -10.23 29.92 -2.42
C ALA A 78 -11.05 28.64 -2.67
N ASP A 79 -11.51 28.44 -3.91
CA ASP A 79 -12.26 27.24 -4.30
C ASP A 79 -11.39 25.98 -4.21
N ILE A 80 -10.12 26.08 -4.63
CA ILE A 80 -9.15 24.99 -4.51
C ILE A 80 -8.92 24.64 -3.05
N ASN A 81 -8.68 25.63 -2.20
CA ASN A 81 -8.45 25.41 -0.77
C ASN A 81 -9.67 24.75 -0.11
N ALA A 82 -10.88 25.22 -0.42
CA ALA A 82 -12.12 24.66 0.11
C ALA A 82 -12.31 23.19 -0.30
N GLU A 83 -12.01 22.85 -1.56
CA GLU A 83 -12.10 21.45 -2.01
C GLU A 83 -11.01 20.58 -1.38
N VAL A 84 -9.77 21.06 -1.28
CA VAL A 84 -8.69 20.34 -0.60
C VAL A 84 -9.06 20.08 0.86
N GLU A 85 -9.51 21.10 1.59
CA GLU A 85 -9.93 20.96 2.99
C GLU A 85 -11.04 19.93 3.14
N LYS A 86 -12.07 20.00 2.30
CA LYS A 86 -13.17 19.02 2.26
C LYS A 86 -12.64 17.59 2.05
N ARG A 87 -11.73 17.37 1.08
CA ARG A 87 -11.18 16.04 0.80
C ARG A 87 -10.29 15.52 1.93
N VAL A 88 -9.51 16.40 2.55
CA VAL A 88 -8.69 16.07 3.73
C VAL A 88 -9.56 15.70 4.93
N LEU A 89 -10.67 16.39 5.17
CA LEU A 89 -11.63 16.04 6.22
C LEU A 89 -12.24 14.65 6.01
N VAL A 90 -12.62 14.32 4.77
CA VAL A 90 -13.12 12.98 4.43
C VAL A 90 -12.04 11.93 4.69
N PHE A 91 -10.80 12.16 4.25
CA PHE A 91 -9.67 11.28 4.54
C PHE A 91 -9.48 11.06 6.05
N ALA A 92 -9.40 12.14 6.83
CA ALA A 92 -9.22 12.07 8.28
C ALA A 92 -10.35 11.29 8.96
N SER A 93 -11.60 11.49 8.54
CA SER A 93 -12.75 10.75 9.07
C SER A 93 -12.65 9.24 8.80
N ARG A 94 -12.16 8.85 7.62
CA ARG A 94 -11.99 7.44 7.23
C ARG A 94 -10.80 6.79 7.95
N VAL A 95 -9.72 7.53 8.18
CA VAL A 95 -8.59 7.06 9.01
C VAL A 95 -9.03 6.85 10.45
N LYS A 96 -9.74 7.80 11.04
CA LYS A 96 -10.28 7.66 12.40
C LYS A 96 -11.23 6.48 12.54
N ALA A 97 -12.02 6.19 11.52
CA ALA A 97 -12.91 5.01 11.49
C ALA A 97 -12.15 3.69 11.38
N LEU A 98 -10.94 3.68 10.80
CA LEU A 98 -10.06 2.50 10.79
C LEU A 98 -9.44 2.25 12.16
N GLU A 99 -9.02 3.30 12.86
CA GLU A 99 -8.43 3.19 14.20
C GLU A 99 -9.43 2.65 15.24
N SER A 100 -10.72 2.93 15.05
CA SER A 100 -11.80 2.44 15.91
C SER A 100 -12.41 1.11 15.46
N ALA A 101 -12.00 0.58 14.30
CA ALA A 101 -12.50 -0.70 13.82
C ALA A 101 -11.91 -1.85 14.67
N PRO A 102 -12.75 -2.80 15.13
CA PRO A 102 -12.24 -3.96 15.85
C PRO A 102 -11.32 -4.78 14.94
N ILE A 103 -10.23 -5.27 15.51
CA ILE A 103 -9.20 -6.04 14.79
C ILE A 103 -9.72 -7.46 14.44
N PHE A 104 -10.89 -7.86 14.94
CA PHE A 104 -11.60 -9.12 14.60
C PHE A 104 -13.11 -8.96 14.72
#